data_AF-Q4SH29-F1
#
_entry.id   AF-Q4SH29-F1
#
_cell.length_a   1.000
_cell.length_b   1.000
_cell.length_c   1.000
_cell.angle_alpha   90.00
_cell.angle_beta   90.00
_cell.angle_gamma   90.00
#
_symmetry.space_group_name_H-M   'P 1'
#
loop_
_entity.id
_entity.type
_entity.pdbx_description
1 polymer ?
#
loop_
_entity_poly.entity_id
_entity_poly.type
_entity_poly.pdbx_seq_one_letter_code
_entity_poly.pdbx_strand_id
1 'polypeptide(L)'
;PPSLSPGSYMLVNSSQHAAGHRAQLLLQPMSENDTHCIQFSYFLYSRDGHSPGALRAYVRVNGGPLGIPVWNASGSQAKQWHPVELAVSTFWPNEYQVLHLSLHSDVGSGF
;
A
#
# COMPACT_ATOMS: atom_id res chain seq x y z
N PRO A 1 -35.59 -1.38 2.84
CA PRO A 1 -34.25 -0.88 3.22
C PRO A 1 -33.16 -1.48 2.31
N PRO A 2 -32.46 -0.68 1.48
CA PRO A 2 -31.41 -1.21 0.64
C PRO A 2 -30.28 -1.73 1.53
N SER A 3 -29.98 -3.01 1.40
CA SER A 3 -28.91 -3.70 2.11
C SER A 3 -27.57 -3.11 1.70
N LEU A 4 -26.97 -2.31 2.57
CA LEU A 4 -25.53 -1.99 2.51
C LEU A 4 -24.78 -3.31 2.57
N SER A 5 -24.22 -3.76 1.44
CA SER A 5 -23.31 -4.90 1.41
C SER A 5 -22.17 -4.63 2.39
N PRO A 6 -21.87 -5.53 3.35
CA PRO A 6 -20.71 -5.38 4.20
C PRO A 6 -19.45 -5.28 3.33
N GLY A 7 -18.69 -4.21 3.49
CA GLY A 7 -17.47 -3.99 2.72
C GLY A 7 -16.36 -4.94 3.15
N SER A 8 -15.63 -5.49 2.18
CA SER A 8 -14.43 -6.30 2.42
C SER A 8 -13.19 -5.43 2.29
N TYR A 9 -12.27 -5.52 3.26
CA TYR A 9 -11.00 -4.80 3.21
C TYR A 9 -9.87 -5.69 3.74
N MET A 10 -8.66 -5.44 3.26
CA MET A 10 -7.45 -6.08 3.79
C MET A 10 -6.95 -5.26 4.98
N LEU A 11 -6.69 -5.94 6.09
CA LEU A 11 -6.21 -5.32 7.32
C LEU A 11 -4.84 -5.88 7.68
N VAL A 12 -3.91 -4.99 7.98
CA VAL A 12 -2.63 -5.33 8.60
C VAL A 12 -2.69 -4.85 10.04
N ASN A 13 -2.90 -5.77 10.98
CA ASN A 13 -2.84 -5.43 12.39
C ASN A 13 -1.39 -5.25 12.79
N SER A 14 -1.05 -4.04 13.19
CA SER A 14 0.32 -3.63 13.46
C SER A 14 0.61 -3.61 14.97
N SER A 15 -0.43 -3.58 15.82
CA SER A 15 -0.33 -3.48 17.29
C SER A 15 0.41 -4.60 18.03
N GLN A 16 0.61 -5.76 17.38
CA GLN A 16 1.21 -6.95 18.01
C GLN A 16 2.58 -7.33 17.40
N HIS A 17 3.09 -6.58 16.43
CA HIS A 17 4.30 -6.94 15.69
C HIS A 17 5.47 -6.01 16.04
N ALA A 18 6.68 -6.56 16.11
CA ALA A 18 7.89 -5.79 16.40
C ALA A 18 8.30 -4.89 15.21
N ALA A 19 9.03 -3.81 15.50
CA ALA A 19 9.59 -2.91 14.50
C ALA A 19 10.35 -3.65 13.39
N GLY A 20 10.21 -3.18 12.15
CA GLY A 20 10.89 -3.75 10.98
C GLY A 20 10.16 -4.91 10.29
N HIS A 21 9.05 -5.42 10.85
CA HIS A 21 8.20 -6.38 10.13
C HIS A 21 7.49 -5.70 8.95
N ARG A 22 7.45 -6.40 7.83
CA ARG A 22 6.91 -5.90 6.56
C ARG A 22 5.84 -6.86 6.08
N ALA A 23 4.64 -6.37 5.83
CA ALA A 23 3.61 -7.11 5.13
C ALA A 23 3.58 -6.64 3.68
N GLN A 24 3.61 -7.60 2.75
CA GLN A 24 3.61 -7.36 1.32
C GLN A 24 2.36 -7.94 0.70
N LEU A 25 1.59 -7.09 0.03
CA LEU A 25 0.50 -7.49 -0.84
C LEU A 25 0.99 -7.34 -2.28
N LEU A 26 1.05 -8.46 -2.99
CA LEU A 26 1.41 -8.49 -4.40
C LEU A 26 0.13 -8.57 -5.22
N LEU A 27 -0.09 -7.59 -6.10
CA LEU A 27 -1.12 -7.69 -7.12
C LEU A 27 -0.65 -8.68 -8.20
N GLN A 28 -1.59 -9.21 -8.98
CA GLN A 28 -1.23 -10.03 -10.14
C GLN A 28 -0.46 -9.18 -11.16
N PRO A 29 0.49 -9.77 -11.90
CA PRO A 29 1.11 -9.10 -13.04
C PRO A 29 0.01 -8.70 -14.02
N MET A 30 0.06 -7.43 -14.44
CA MET A 30 -0.85 -6.84 -15.40
C MET A 30 -0.04 -6.47 -16.64
N SER A 31 -0.63 -6.69 -17.80
CA SER A 31 -0.02 -6.48 -19.11
C SER A 31 -0.99 -5.68 -19.97
N GLU A 32 -1.15 -4.42 -19.62
CA GLU A 32 -2.09 -3.54 -20.31
C GLU A 32 -1.44 -2.94 -21.57
N ASN A 33 -2.25 -2.74 -22.61
CA ASN A 33 -1.80 -2.16 -23.88
C ASN A 33 -1.98 -0.63 -23.93
N ASP A 34 -2.90 -0.12 -23.09
CA ASP A 34 -3.26 1.30 -23.00
C ASP A 34 -2.91 1.88 -21.63
N THR A 35 -3.00 3.21 -21.50
CA THR A 35 -2.72 3.90 -20.22
C THR A 35 -3.83 3.60 -19.24
N HIS A 36 -3.47 3.05 -18.08
CA HIS A 36 -4.43 2.64 -17.05
C HIS A 36 -4.02 3.20 -15.69
N CYS A 37 -5.03 3.39 -14.84
CA CYS A 37 -4.85 3.94 -13.51
C CYS A 37 -5.23 2.90 -12.46
N ILE A 38 -4.34 2.66 -11.52
CA ILE A 38 -4.60 1.79 -10.37
C ILE A 38 -5.10 2.68 -9.24
N GLN A 39 -6.37 2.50 -8.90
CA GLN A 39 -7.00 3.23 -7.81
C GLN A 39 -7.14 2.30 -6.61
N PHE A 40 -6.68 2.76 -5.45
CA PHE A 40 -6.89 2.06 -4.18
C PHE A 40 -7.15 3.05 -3.07
N SER A 41 -7.88 2.63 -2.05
CA SER A 41 -8.09 3.42 -0.85
C SER A 41 -7.31 2.81 0.30
N TYR A 42 -6.64 3.65 1.08
CA TYR A 42 -5.92 3.22 2.28
C TYR A 42 -6.48 3.90 3.53
N PHE A 43 -6.31 3.23 4.65
CA PHE A 43 -6.69 3.72 5.97
C PHE A 43 -5.55 3.42 6.94
N LEU A 44 -4.88 4.47 7.42
CA LEU A 44 -3.80 4.36 8.40
C LEU A 44 -4.24 4.99 9.70
N TYR A 45 -4.34 4.17 10.74
CA TYR A 45 -4.74 4.62 12.06
C TYR A 45 -3.77 4.11 13.12
N SER A 46 -3.41 5.00 14.04
CA SER A 46 -2.67 4.69 15.25
C SER A 46 -3.42 5.26 16.44
N ARG A 47 -3.57 4.48 17.51
CA ARG A 47 -4.23 4.91 18.73
C ARG A 47 -3.30 5.74 19.63
N ASP A 48 -2.00 5.48 19.56
CA ASP A 48 -1.05 5.86 20.60
C ASP A 48 -0.16 7.04 20.19
N GLY A 49 -0.48 7.77 19.12
CA GLY A 49 0.34 8.87 18.59
C GLY A 49 1.70 8.42 18.00
N HIS A 50 2.06 7.16 18.18
CA HIS A 50 3.17 6.51 17.51
C HIS A 50 2.86 6.39 16.02
N SER A 51 3.86 6.58 15.16
CA SER A 51 3.67 6.42 13.72
C SER A 51 3.17 5.00 13.43
N PRO A 52 1.99 4.80 12.81
CA PRO A 52 1.42 3.46 12.55
C PRO A 52 2.27 2.60 11.61
N GLY A 53 3.34 3.18 11.07
CA GLY A 53 4.16 2.61 10.02
C GLY A 53 4.14 3.49 8.76
N ALA A 54 4.59 2.91 7.66
CA ALA A 54 4.54 3.54 6.34
C ALA A 54 3.98 2.56 5.31
N LEU A 55 2.99 3.00 4.54
CA LEU A 55 2.51 2.31 3.35
C LEU A 55 3.33 2.78 2.16
N ARG A 56 3.85 1.85 1.38
CA ARG A 56 4.68 2.13 0.20
C ARG A 56 4.19 1.28 -0.95
N ALA A 57 3.92 1.89 -2.09
CA ALA A 57 3.61 1.18 -3.32
C ALA A 57 4.86 1.12 -4.19
N TYR A 58 5.14 -0.06 -4.73
CA TYR A 58 6.24 -0.30 -5.66
C TYR A 58 5.68 -0.89 -6.93
N VAL A 59 6.27 -0.53 -8.05
CA VAL A 59 5.97 -1.15 -9.34
C VAL A 59 7.22 -1.87 -9.80
N ARG A 60 7.06 -3.15 -10.11
CA ARG A 60 8.10 -3.98 -10.73
C ARG A 60 7.69 -4.21 -12.17
N VAL A 61 8.62 -4.06 -13.10
CA VAL A 61 8.39 -4.32 -14.53
C VAL A 61 9.20 -5.53 -14.97
N ASN A 62 8.58 -6.47 -15.70
CA ASN A 62 9.18 -7.71 -16.23
C ASN A 62 9.96 -8.53 -15.21
N GLY A 63 9.46 -8.62 -13.97
CA GLY A 63 10.17 -9.34 -12.91
C GLY A 63 11.51 -8.70 -12.48
N GLY A 64 11.79 -7.47 -12.92
CA GLY A 64 13.01 -6.72 -12.63
C GLY A 64 13.20 -6.39 -11.14
N PRO A 65 14.26 -5.66 -10.79
CA PRO A 65 14.51 -5.28 -9.40
C PRO A 65 13.38 -4.38 -8.86
N LEU A 66 13.10 -4.51 -7.55
CA LEU A 66 12.23 -3.55 -6.87
C LEU A 66 12.95 -2.19 -6.84
N GLY A 67 12.45 -1.23 -7.61
CA GLY A 67 13.02 0.11 -7.66
C GLY A 67 12.64 0.97 -6.45
N ILE A 68 12.62 2.28 -6.66
CA ILE A 68 12.14 3.26 -5.68
C ILE A 68 10.62 3.11 -5.53
N PRO A 69 10.04 3.31 -4.33
CA PRO A 69 8.58 3.32 -4.19
C PRO A 69 7.98 4.42 -5.07
N VAL A 70 6.99 4.06 -5.89
CA VAL A 70 6.25 5.03 -6.72
C VAL A 70 5.34 5.91 -5.87
N TRP A 71 4.98 5.41 -4.68
CA TRP A 71 4.15 6.15 -3.74
C TRP A 71 4.48 5.74 -2.31
N ASN A 72 4.41 6.70 -1.39
CA ASN A 72 4.56 6.46 0.03
C ASN A 72 3.57 7.30 0.83
N ALA A 73 3.08 6.74 1.93
CA ALA A 73 2.37 7.45 2.97
C ALA A 73 2.89 6.98 4.32
N SER A 74 3.18 7.92 5.20
CA SER A 74 3.61 7.65 6.58
C SER A 74 2.81 8.49 7.55
N GLY A 75 2.76 8.04 8.80
CA GLY A 75 2.11 8.76 9.89
C GLY A 75 0.65 8.40 10.09
N SER A 76 0.09 8.87 11.21
CA SER A 76 -1.33 8.74 11.50
C SER A 76 -2.09 9.74 10.63
N GLN A 77 -2.71 9.26 9.56
CA GLN A 77 -3.66 10.08 8.84
C GLN A 77 -4.98 10.14 9.62
N ALA A 78 -5.79 11.15 9.32
CA ALA A 78 -7.11 11.27 9.94
C ALA A 78 -7.90 9.97 9.78
N LYS A 79 -8.87 9.70 10.67
CA LYS A 79 -9.73 8.50 10.64
C LYS A 79 -10.67 8.49 9.43
N GLN A 80 -10.12 8.52 8.22
CA GLN A 80 -10.83 8.54 6.94
C GLN A 80 -10.09 7.69 5.91
N TRP A 81 -10.84 7.22 4.92
CA TRP A 81 -10.27 6.54 3.76
C TRP A 81 -9.67 7.56 2.81
N HIS A 82 -8.43 7.35 2.42
CA HIS A 82 -7.72 8.20 1.49
C HIS A 82 -7.62 7.50 0.13
N PRO A 83 -8.25 8.04 -0.92
CA PRO A 83 -8.10 7.50 -2.26
C PRO A 83 -6.71 7.85 -2.80
N VAL A 84 -6.13 6.90 -3.51
CA VAL A 84 -4.86 7.05 -4.24
C VAL A 84 -5.09 6.56 -5.65
N GLU A 85 -4.58 7.33 -6.60
CA GLU A 85 -4.55 6.97 -8.01
C GLU A 85 -3.10 6.90 -8.47
N LEU A 86 -2.72 5.76 -9.02
CA LEU A 86 -1.42 5.53 -9.63
C LEU A 86 -1.60 5.38 -11.13
N ALA A 87 -1.15 6.38 -11.89
CA ALA A 87 -1.06 6.27 -13.34
C ALA A 87 0.15 5.40 -13.69
N VAL A 88 -0.09 4.27 -14.35
CA VAL A 88 0.97 3.37 -14.79
C VAL A 88 1.12 3.49 -16.30
N SER A 89 2.30 3.93 -16.72
CA SER A 89 2.68 4.10 -18.13
C SER A 89 3.59 2.96 -18.60
N THR A 90 3.30 1.75 -18.17
CA THR A 90 4.01 0.54 -18.60
C THR A 90 3.11 -0.22 -19.56
N PHE A 91 3.60 -0.44 -20.78
CA PHE A 91 2.83 -1.03 -21.87
C PHE A 91 3.46 -2.35 -22.34
N TRP A 92 2.62 -3.21 -22.93
CA TRP A 92 3.06 -4.40 -23.66
C TRP A 92 4.21 -4.06 -24.64
N PRO A 93 5.28 -4.88 -24.76
CA PRO A 93 5.46 -6.23 -24.23
C PRO A 93 5.91 -6.31 -22.78
N ASN A 94 5.95 -5.18 -22.07
CA ASN A 94 6.35 -5.17 -20.68
C ASN A 94 5.15 -5.49 -19.77
N GLU A 95 5.32 -6.45 -18.87
CA GLU A 95 4.36 -6.72 -17.79
C GLU A 95 4.80 -5.93 -16.55
N TYR A 96 3.84 -5.47 -15.75
CA TYR A 96 4.16 -4.85 -14.47
C TYR A 96 3.38 -5.50 -13.33
N GLN A 97 3.97 -5.47 -12.14
CA GLN A 97 3.37 -5.99 -10.92
C GLN A 97 3.45 -4.91 -9.85
N VAL A 98 2.31 -4.59 -9.24
CA VAL A 98 2.27 -3.64 -8.12
C VAL A 98 2.39 -4.39 -6.81
N LEU A 99 3.35 -3.96 -6.00
CA LEU A 99 3.56 -4.47 -4.65
C LEU A 99 3.22 -3.36 -3.65
N HIS A 100 2.21 -3.61 -2.83
CA HIS A 100 1.93 -2.81 -1.66
C HIS A 100 2.68 -3.35 -0.45
N LEU A 101 3.60 -2.54 0.06
CA LEU A 101 4.40 -2.81 1.24
C LEU A 101 3.85 -1.96 2.39
N SER A 102 3.36 -2.61 3.43
CA SER A 102 3.10 -1.95 4.71
C SER A 102 4.25 -2.28 5.65
N LEU A 103 4.95 -1.24 6.10
CA LEU A 103 5.93 -1.32 7.16
C LEU A 103 5.23 -1.04 8.48
N HIS A 104 5.49 -1.84 9.52
CA HIS A 104 5.09 -1.49 10.87
C HIS A 104 6.00 -0.38 11.46
N SER A 105 5.54 0.25 12.55
CA SER A 105 6.20 1.35 13.26
C SER A 105 7.69 1.11 13.49
N ASP A 106 8.49 2.16 13.30
CA ASP A 106 9.82 2.22 13.91
C ASP A 106 9.60 2.35 15.42
N VAL A 107 9.91 1.30 16.18
CA VAL A 107 10.22 1.45 17.60
C VAL A 107 11.59 2.11 17.66
N GLY A 108 11.61 3.41 17.36
CA GLY A 108 12.67 4.31 17.74
C GLY A 108 12.50 4.59 19.22
N SER A 109 13.18 3.81 20.04
CA SER A 109 13.54 4.20 21.40
C SER A 109 14.06 5.64 21.42
N GLY A 110 13.34 6.52 22.10
CA GLY A 110 13.70 7.90 22.42
C GLY A 110 12.47 8.59 22.98
N PHE A 111 12.31 8.82 24.28
CA PHE A 111 13.26 9.02 25.38
C PHE A 111 12.83 8.26 26.63
#